data_AF-A0A2M8EIZ0-F1
#
_entry.id   AF-A0A2M8EIZ0-F1
#
_cell.length_a   1.000
_cell.length_b   1.000
_cell.length_c   1.000
_cell.angle_alpha   90.00
_cell.angle_beta   90.00
_cell.angle_gamma   90.00
#
_symmetry.space_group_name_H-M   'P 1'
#
loop_
_entity.id
_entity.type
_entity.pdbx_description
1 polymer ?
#
loop_
_entity_poly.entity_id
_entity_poly.type
_entity_poly.pdbx_seq_one_letter_code
_entity_poly.pdbx_strand_id
1 'polypeptide(L)' 'MQNLGTPEIILLSSVLLLFFGPKKLPEFSRGLGQSIKEVRNGFRGPKKKEVETA' A
#
# COMPACT_ATOMS: atom_id res chain seq x y z
N MET A 1 11.87 26.88 -10.18
CA MET A 1 11.62 25.44 -10.34
C MET A 1 10.50 25.07 -9.39
N GLN A 2 9.34 24.67 -9.91
CA GLN A 2 8.17 24.35 -9.09
C GLN A 2 8.43 23.01 -8.38
N ASN A 3 8.72 23.07 -7.09
CA ASN A 3 8.75 21.87 -6.26
C ASN A 3 7.30 21.42 -6.12
N LEU A 4 6.98 20.24 -6.63
CA LEU A 4 5.73 19.55 -6.31
C LEU A 4 5.73 19.33 -4.79
N GLY A 5 5.07 20.25 -4.10
CA GLY A 5 5.01 20.24 -2.66
C GLY A 5 3.90 19.31 -2.17
N THR A 6 3.88 19.14 -0.86
CA THR A 6 2.77 18.52 -0.14
C THR A 6 1.39 19.08 -0.57
N PRO A 7 1.21 20.39 -0.82
CA PRO A 7 -0.08 20.94 -1.26
C PRO A 7 -0.57 20.38 -2.60
N GLU A 8 0.30 20.30 -3.60
CA GLU A 8 -0.06 19.77 -4.93
C GLU A 8 -0.46 18.29 -4.87
N ILE A 9 0.25 17.48 -4.06
CA ILE A 9 -0.06 16.06 -3.88
C ILE A 9 -1.41 15.87 -3.20
N ILE A 10 -1.73 16.70 -2.20
CA ILE A 10 -3.04 16.67 -1.53
C ILE A 10 -4.15 17.05 -2.51
N LEU A 11 -3.95 18.10 -3.32
CA LEU A 11 -4.93 18.53 -4.32
C LEU A 11 -5.22 17.42 -5.34
N LEU A 12 -4.16 16.80 -5.87
CA LEU A 12 -4.27 15.67 -6.81
C LEU A 12 -4.98 14.47 -6.19
N SER A 13 -4.59 14.13 -4.95
CA SER A 13 -5.22 13.04 -4.21
C SER A 13 -6.69 13.35 -3.94
N SER A 14 -7.04 14.59 -3.60
CA SER A 14 -8.42 15.02 -3.35
C SER A 14 -9.30 14.84 -4.58
N VAL A 15 -8.80 15.18 -5.77
CA VAL A 15 -9.49 14.92 -7.04
C VAL A 15 -9.71 13.42 -7.25
N LEU A 16 -8.67 12.60 -7.08
CA LEU A 16 -8.79 11.13 -7.17
C LEU A 16 -9.77 10.56 -6.14
N LEU A 17 -9.76 11.10 -4.92
CA LEU A 17 -10.66 10.72 -3.83
C LEU A 17 -12.11 11.15 -4.09
N LEU A 18 -12.37 12.21 -4.87
CA LEU A 18 -13.71 12.57 -5.31
C LEU A 18 -14.24 11.60 -6.36
N PHE A 19 -13.40 11.18 -7.31
CA PHE A 19 -13.79 10.22 -8.36
C PHE A 19 -13.92 8.78 -7.83
N PHE A 20 -12.92 8.30 -7.09
CA PHE A 20 -12.89 6.93 -6.57
C PHE A 20 -13.53 6.81 -5.20
N GLY A 21 -13.62 7.89 -4.43
CA GLY A 21 -14.10 7.87 -3.05
C GLY A 21 -12.98 7.57 -2.03
N PRO A 22 -13.03 8.14 -0.82
CA PRO A 22 -12.02 7.93 0.22
C PRO A 22 -11.95 6.51 0.76
N LYS A 23 -12.98 5.69 0.51
CA LYS A 23 -13.01 4.28 0.90
C LYS A 23 -12.30 3.37 -0.11
N LYS A 24 -12.23 3.75 -1.40
CA LYS A 24 -11.65 2.90 -2.44
C LYS A 24 -10.12 2.90 -2.44
N LEU A 25 -9.47 4.00 -2.07
CA LEU A 25 -8.01 4.05 -1.99
C LEU A 25 -7.45 3.10 -0.90
N PRO A 26 -8.01 3.05 0.32
CA PRO A 26 -7.62 2.08 1.36
C PRO A 26 -8.04 0.63 1.03
N GLU A 27 -9.20 0.44 0.39
CA GLU A 27 -9.69 -0.88 -0.01
C GLU A 27 -8.77 -1.50 -1.09
N PHE A 28 -8.41 -0.72 -2.10
CA PHE A 28 -7.47 -1.10 -3.15
C PHE A 28 -6.06 -1.38 -2.62
N SER A 29 -5.54 -0.51 -1.75
CA SER A 29 -4.21 -0.71 -1.16
C SER A 29 -4.15 -1.92 -0.22
N ARG A 30 -5.23 -2.24 0.51
CA ARG A 30 -5.31 -3.50 1.27
C ARG A 30 -5.27 -4.72 0.36
N GLY A 31 -6.03 -4.71 -0.74
CA GLY A 31 -6.02 -5.80 -1.73
C GLY A 31 -4.64 -5.99 -2.36
N LEU A 32 -4.05 -4.91 -2.89
CA LEU A 32 -2.69 -4.95 -3.44
C LEU A 32 -1.65 -5.37 -2.41
N GLY A 33 -1.76 -4.88 -1.17
CA GLY A 33 -0.84 -5.22 -0.08
C GLY A 33 -0.87 -6.70 0.27
N GLN A 34 -2.06 -7.32 0.26
CA GLN A 34 -2.19 -8.76 0.42
C GLN A 34 -1.57 -9.51 -0.76
N SER A 35 -1.83 -9.10 -2.00
CA SER A 35 -1.21 -9.71 -3.19
C SER A 35 0.31 -9.62 -3.15
N ILE A 36 0.87 -8.45 -2.85
CA ILE A 36 2.33 -8.25 -2.73
C ILE A 36 2.89 -9.07 -1.56
N LYS A 37 2.17 -9.19 -0.44
CA LYS A 37 2.58 -10.01 0.70
C LYS A 37 2.68 -11.48 0.30
N GLU A 38 1.67 -12.01 -0.40
CA GLU A 38 1.65 -13.40 -0.86
C GLU A 38 2.74 -13.66 -1.89
N VAL A 39 2.90 -12.76 -2.86
CA VAL A 39 3.97 -12.79 -3.85
C VAL A 39 5.35 -12.80 -3.16
N ARG A 40 5.57 -11.89 -2.20
CA ARG A 40 6.82 -11.83 -1.44
C ARG A 40 7.05 -13.08 -0.57
N ASN A 41 6.00 -13.68 -0.04
CA ASN A 41 6.09 -14.92 0.73
C ASN A 41 6.47 -16.10 -0.16
N GLY A 42 5.88 -16.20 -1.35
CA GLY A 42 6.24 -17.22 -2.35
C GLY A 42 7.68 -17.08 -2.84
N PHE A 43 8.14 -15.85 -3.07
CA PHE A 43 9.53 -15.59 -3.49
C PHE A 43 10.57 -15.76 -2.37
N ARG A 44 10.19 -15.64 -1.09
CA ARG A 44 11.15 -15.75 0.02
C ARG A 44 11.47 -17.17 0.49
N GLY A 45 10.88 -18.21 -0.12
CA GLY A 45 10.97 -19.58 0.42
C GLY A 45 10.36 -19.65 1.82
N PRO A 46 10.23 -20.85 2.43
CA PRO A 46 9.70 -20.96 3.78
C PRO A 46 10.57 -20.11 4.71
N LYS A 47 10.03 -18.97 5.16
CA LYS A 47 10.60 -18.26 6.29
C LYS A 47 10.52 -19.24 7.44
N LYS A 48 11.64 -19.91 7.75
CA LYS A 48 11.86 -20.54 9.04
C LYS A 48 11.40 -19.53 10.08
N LYS A 49 10.24 -19.80 10.67
CA LYS A 49 9.93 -19.29 11.99
C LYS A 49 10.91 -20.03 12.88
N GLU A 50 12.07 -19.42 13.09
CA GLU A 50 12.97 -19.89 14.11
C GLU A 50 12.26 -19.75 15.46
N VAL A 51 12.43 -20.82 16.22
CA VAL A 51 11.82 -21.13 17.50
C VAL A 51 12.33 -20.13 18.54
N GLU A 52 11.41 -19.46 19.22
CA GLU A 52 11.59 -18.91 20.57
C GLU A 52 10.17 -18.65 21.12
N THR A 53 9.77 -19.13 22.29
CA THR A 53 10.49 -19.78 23.39
C THR A 53 9.46 -20.58 24.18
N ALA A 54 9.81 -21.81 24.56
CA ALA A 54 9.12 -22.56 25.61
C ALA A 54 9.57 -22.07 26.99
#